data_AF-A0A1I6UWR6-F1
#
_entry.id   AF-A0A1I6UWR6-F1
#
_cell.length_a   1.000
_cell.length_b   1.000
_cell.length_c   1.000
_cell.angle_alpha   90.00
_cell.angle_beta   90.00
_cell.angle_gamma   90.00
#
_symmetry.space_group_name_H-M   'P 1'
#
loop_
_entity.id
_entity.type
_entity.pdbx_description
1 polymer ?
#
loop_
_entity_poly.entity_id
_entity_poly.type
_entity_poly.pdbx_seq_one_letter_code
_entity_poly.pdbx_strand_id
1 'polypeptide(L)'
;MLVDTYIDIASGKTGSKRKEFMHILEGCQAKKIEIVITKNISRFGRDTVEVLESLHKLREHGVRVIFEQEGLDTADTDSELMISIIESIGQAENESRSENIKWGYRRHAAQGTSKLYNRKCFCYQNDTEGQLVIKEDESKNVRLIFALYLKGYSIVGIKRELEKREIKTPTGKEKWNKRTIDVMLSNEKYIGVVRLLNVGEHQEHYVSENNHPAIISKEQFEAVQIEKKNRSNVVKGEDGVQRKSRKYSSKKN
;
A
#
# COMPACT_ATOMS: atom_id res chain seq x y z
N MET A 1 -50.88 -2.92 8.70
CA MET A 1 -50.75 -4.07 9.62
C MET A 1 -49.35 -4.63 9.44
N LEU A 2 -48.59 -4.86 10.51
CA LEU A 2 -47.26 -5.49 10.41
C LEU A 2 -47.45 -6.94 9.93
N VAL A 3 -46.82 -7.30 8.82
CA VAL A 3 -47.02 -8.61 8.18
C VAL A 3 -46.04 -9.64 8.71
N ASP A 4 -44.75 -9.29 8.91
CA ASP A 4 -43.73 -10.23 9.38
C ASP A 4 -42.43 -9.51 9.81
N THR A 5 -41.48 -10.23 10.44
CA THR A 5 -40.12 -9.76 10.76
C THR A 5 -39.06 -10.71 10.19
N TYR A 6 -38.21 -10.18 9.32
CA TYR A 6 -37.18 -10.94 8.61
C TYR A 6 -35.79 -10.68 9.21
N ILE A 7 -35.11 -11.73 9.67
CA ILE A 7 -33.81 -11.62 10.35
C ILE A 7 -32.80 -12.54 9.66
N ASP A 8 -31.82 -11.95 8.97
CA ASP A 8 -30.65 -12.66 8.47
C ASP A 8 -29.50 -12.60 9.49
N ILE A 9 -29.06 -13.75 9.98
CA ILE A 9 -27.81 -13.89 10.74
C ILE A 9 -26.71 -14.36 9.78
N ALA A 10 -25.99 -13.40 9.21
CA ALA A 10 -24.90 -13.66 8.29
C ALA A 10 -23.58 -13.08 8.84
N SER A 11 -22.52 -13.91 8.92
CA SER A 11 -21.17 -13.37 9.09
C SER A 11 -20.74 -12.66 7.81
N GLY A 12 -19.96 -11.57 7.92
CA GLY A 12 -19.50 -10.74 6.79
C GLY A 12 -18.59 -11.42 5.76
N LYS A 13 -18.55 -12.75 5.69
CA LYS A 13 -17.87 -13.52 4.65
C LYS A 13 -18.75 -13.61 3.40
N THR A 14 -18.16 -13.29 2.26
CA THR A 14 -18.70 -13.51 0.92
C THR A 14 -19.20 -14.95 0.80
N GLY A 15 -20.49 -15.14 0.49
CA GLY A 15 -21.11 -16.45 0.31
C GLY A 15 -22.23 -16.81 1.29
N SER A 16 -22.48 -16.02 2.34
CA SER A 16 -23.71 -16.17 3.13
C SER A 16 -24.91 -15.69 2.31
N LYS A 17 -25.80 -16.63 1.96
CA LYS A 17 -27.07 -16.37 1.29
C LYS A 17 -28.02 -15.69 2.29
N ARG A 18 -28.38 -14.44 2.02
CA ARG A 18 -29.36 -13.65 2.79
C ARG A 18 -30.76 -14.15 2.46
N LYS A 19 -31.16 -15.27 3.06
CA LYS A 19 -32.39 -15.98 2.68
C LYS A 19 -33.61 -15.12 2.99
N GLU A 20 -33.63 -14.45 4.13
CA GLU A 20 -34.78 -13.64 4.53
C GLU A 20 -34.86 -12.33 3.75
N PHE A 21 -33.72 -11.73 3.39
CA PHE A 21 -33.71 -10.61 2.43
C PHE A 21 -34.28 -11.01 1.05
N MET A 22 -33.90 -12.20 0.54
CA MET A 22 -34.47 -12.71 -0.71
C MET A 22 -35.98 -12.97 -0.58
N HIS A 23 -36.45 -13.48 0.56
CA HIS A 23 -37.89 -13.63 0.83
C HIS A 23 -38.63 -12.29 0.82
N ILE A 24 -38.04 -11.22 1.37
CA ILE A 24 -38.61 -9.87 1.25
C ILE A 24 -38.72 -9.48 -0.23
N LEU A 25 -37.64 -9.62 -1.01
CA LEU A 25 -37.63 -9.24 -2.42
C LEU A 25 -38.67 -10.02 -3.25
N GLU A 26 -38.86 -11.30 -2.95
CA GLU A 26 -39.88 -12.16 -3.58
C GLU A 26 -41.30 -11.77 -3.16
N GLY A 27 -41.51 -11.49 -1.86
CA GLY A 27 -42.79 -11.00 -1.34
C GLY A 27 -43.19 -9.65 -1.94
N CYS A 28 -42.22 -8.77 -2.15
CA CYS A 28 -42.38 -7.50 -2.85
C CYS A 28 -42.75 -7.70 -4.33
N GLN A 29 -42.06 -8.59 -5.06
CA GLN A 29 -42.40 -8.93 -6.45
C GLN A 29 -43.82 -9.52 -6.58
N ALA A 30 -44.23 -10.35 -5.61
CA ALA A 30 -45.56 -10.93 -5.54
C ALA A 30 -46.64 -9.94 -5.03
N LYS A 31 -46.29 -8.66 -4.79
CA LYS A 31 -47.17 -7.62 -4.22
C LYS A 31 -47.81 -8.00 -2.88
N LYS A 32 -47.13 -8.83 -2.08
CA LYS A 32 -47.55 -9.21 -0.72
C LYS A 32 -46.98 -8.27 0.35
N ILE A 33 -45.91 -7.56 0.01
CA ILE A 33 -45.21 -6.62 0.88
C ILE A 33 -45.16 -5.28 0.16
N GLU A 34 -45.78 -4.26 0.78
CA GLU A 34 -45.86 -2.90 0.24
C GLU A 34 -44.89 -1.94 0.95
N ILE A 35 -44.47 -2.26 2.18
CA ILE A 35 -43.58 -1.44 3.00
C ILE A 35 -42.49 -2.31 3.64
N VAL A 36 -41.23 -1.89 3.51
CA VAL A 36 -40.07 -2.47 4.19
C VAL A 36 -39.48 -1.44 5.14
N ILE A 37 -39.32 -1.79 6.41
CA ILE A 37 -38.71 -0.93 7.42
C ILE A 37 -37.40 -1.56 7.86
N THR A 38 -36.32 -0.80 7.85
CA THR A 38 -34.99 -1.24 8.29
C THR A 38 -34.36 -0.22 9.22
N LYS A 39 -33.52 -0.71 10.14
CA LYS A 39 -32.83 0.14 11.10
C LYS A 39 -31.92 1.15 10.43
N ASN A 40 -31.13 0.71 9.45
CA ASN A 40 -30.19 1.56 8.72
C ASN A 40 -29.79 0.96 7.36
N ILE A 41 -29.07 1.72 6.53
CA ILE A 41 -28.66 1.31 5.18
C ILE A 41 -27.77 0.06 5.22
N SER A 42 -26.86 -0.04 6.20
CA SER A 42 -25.96 -1.20 6.35
C SER A 42 -26.69 -2.53 6.69
N ARG A 43 -27.94 -2.48 7.15
CA ARG A 43 -28.79 -3.67 7.32
C ARG A 43 -29.53 -4.04 6.04
N PHE A 44 -29.66 -3.10 5.12
CA PHE A 44 -30.36 -3.31 3.86
C PHE A 44 -29.47 -3.98 2.81
N GLY A 45 -28.18 -3.62 2.69
CA GLY A 45 -27.23 -4.23 1.76
C GLY A 45 -25.79 -4.25 2.28
N ARG A 46 -24.90 -5.04 1.66
CA ARG A 46 -23.50 -5.19 2.08
C ARG A 46 -22.56 -4.20 1.41
N ASP A 47 -22.92 -3.72 0.24
CA ASP A 47 -22.23 -2.65 -0.47
C ASP A 47 -23.24 -1.71 -1.13
N THR A 48 -22.78 -0.51 -1.47
CA THR A 48 -23.59 0.56 -2.03
C THR A 48 -24.30 0.13 -3.32
N VAL A 49 -23.67 -0.71 -4.14
CA VAL A 49 -24.25 -1.18 -5.40
C VAL A 49 -25.44 -2.10 -5.14
N GLU A 50 -25.29 -3.09 -4.26
CA GLU A 50 -26.37 -4.01 -3.85
C GLU A 50 -27.58 -3.25 -3.26
N VAL A 51 -27.31 -2.21 -2.44
CA VAL A 51 -28.35 -1.35 -1.86
C VAL A 51 -29.12 -0.63 -2.98
N LEU A 52 -28.40 0.02 -3.90
CA LEU A 52 -29.01 0.81 -4.98
C LEU A 52 -29.85 -0.08 -5.91
N GLU A 53 -29.31 -1.21 -6.36
CA GLU A 53 -30.03 -2.16 -7.21
C GLU A 53 -31.32 -2.67 -6.54
N SER A 54 -31.25 -2.99 -5.24
CA SER A 54 -32.39 -3.47 -4.48
C SER A 54 -33.46 -2.39 -4.32
N LEU A 55 -33.08 -1.14 -4.04
CA LEU A 55 -34.00 -0.02 -3.95
C LEU A 55 -34.69 0.30 -5.27
N HIS A 56 -33.94 0.29 -6.39
CA HIS A 56 -34.51 0.46 -7.72
C HIS A 56 -35.57 -0.61 -8.01
N LYS A 57 -35.23 -1.88 -7.78
CA LYS A 57 -36.13 -3.00 -8.03
C LYS A 57 -37.39 -2.94 -7.16
N LEU A 58 -37.26 -2.62 -5.88
CA LEU A 58 -38.40 -2.50 -4.97
C LEU A 58 -39.33 -1.35 -5.38
N ARG A 59 -38.76 -0.22 -5.82
CA ARG A 59 -39.54 0.91 -6.32
C ARG A 59 -40.32 0.58 -7.59
N GLU A 60 -39.73 -0.14 -8.55
CA GLU A 60 -40.45 -0.57 -9.76
C GLU A 60 -41.70 -1.40 -9.43
N HIS A 61 -41.71 -2.06 -8.28
CA HIS A 61 -42.84 -2.84 -7.78
C HIS A 61 -43.76 -2.03 -6.84
N GLY A 62 -43.52 -0.73 -6.67
CA GLY A 62 -44.32 0.17 -5.84
C GLY A 62 -44.09 0.01 -4.34
N VAL A 63 -42.95 -0.56 -3.93
CA VAL A 63 -42.65 -0.82 -2.52
C VAL A 63 -41.94 0.37 -1.88
N ARG A 64 -42.46 0.81 -0.73
CA ARG A 64 -41.86 1.85 0.10
C ARG A 64 -40.82 1.25 1.04
N VAL A 65 -39.62 1.82 1.09
CA VAL A 65 -38.59 1.50 2.08
C VAL A 65 -38.39 2.67 3.04
N ILE A 66 -38.27 2.37 4.34
CA ILE A 66 -38.04 3.34 5.41
C ILE A 66 -36.76 2.96 6.17
N PHE A 67 -35.82 3.91 6.25
CA PHE A 67 -34.58 3.79 7.01
C PHE A 67 -34.66 4.63 8.28
N GLU A 68 -34.80 3.98 9.43
CA GLU A 68 -35.06 4.65 10.71
C GLU A 68 -33.92 5.56 11.16
N GLN A 69 -32.67 5.08 11.08
CA GLN A 69 -31.51 5.82 11.59
C GLN A 69 -31.15 7.02 10.72
N GLU A 70 -31.26 6.89 9.40
CA GLU A 70 -31.00 7.96 8.45
C GLU A 70 -32.20 8.93 8.29
N GLY A 71 -33.37 8.57 8.82
CA GLY A 71 -34.60 9.36 8.67
C GLY A 71 -35.08 9.44 7.23
N LEU A 72 -34.80 8.40 6.42
CA LEU A 72 -35.09 8.39 4.99
C LEU A 72 -36.36 7.59 4.69
N ASP A 73 -37.22 8.18 3.87
CA ASP A 73 -38.42 7.54 3.35
C ASP A 73 -38.49 7.66 1.83
N THR A 74 -38.52 6.51 1.18
CA THR A 74 -38.60 6.45 -0.30
C THR A 74 -39.89 7.02 -0.90
N ALA A 75 -40.95 7.20 -0.11
CA ALA A 75 -42.20 7.81 -0.57
C ALA A 75 -42.13 9.33 -0.65
N ASP A 76 -41.33 9.95 0.22
CA ASP A 76 -41.24 11.41 0.36
C ASP A 76 -39.96 11.99 -0.27
N THR A 77 -39.06 11.13 -0.75
CA THR A 77 -37.74 11.52 -1.26
C THR A 77 -37.59 11.18 -2.74
N ASP A 78 -37.10 12.16 -3.52
CA ASP A 78 -36.76 11.94 -4.92
C ASP A 78 -35.72 10.79 -5.06
N SER A 79 -35.90 10.01 -6.12
CA SER A 79 -35.07 8.89 -6.51
C SER A 79 -33.61 9.27 -6.64
N GLU A 80 -33.32 10.37 -7.33
CA GLU A 80 -31.95 10.84 -7.58
C GLU A 80 -31.28 11.36 -6.29
N LEU A 81 -32.06 12.01 -5.43
CA LEU A 81 -31.58 12.49 -4.13
C LEU A 81 -31.22 11.33 -3.20
N MET A 82 -32.05 10.28 -3.15
CA MET A 82 -31.74 9.09 -2.34
C MET A 82 -30.49 8.36 -2.83
N ILE A 83 -30.34 8.20 -4.14
CA ILE A 83 -29.14 7.57 -4.72
C ILE A 83 -27.90 8.37 -4.30
N SER A 84 -27.95 9.70 -4.45
CA SER A 84 -26.85 10.60 -4.07
C SER A 84 -26.48 10.51 -2.58
N ILE A 85 -27.47 10.39 -1.69
CA ILE A 85 -27.25 10.24 -0.24
C ILE A 85 -26.59 8.89 0.05
N ILE A 86 -27.07 7.80 -0.55
CA ILE A 86 -26.53 6.45 -0.35
C ILE A 86 -25.09 6.34 -0.88
N GLU A 87 -24.81 6.93 -2.05
CA GLU A 87 -23.47 7.03 -2.61
C GLU A 87 -22.53 7.82 -1.70
N SER A 88 -22.99 8.96 -1.17
CA SER A 88 -22.22 9.80 -0.25
C SER A 88 -21.88 9.06 1.05
N ILE A 89 -22.83 8.31 1.61
CA ILE A 89 -22.62 7.48 2.81
C ILE A 89 -21.61 6.37 2.51
N GLY A 90 -21.78 5.64 1.40
CA GLY A 90 -20.85 4.59 1.00
C GLY A 90 -19.44 5.11 0.74
N GLN A 91 -19.32 6.30 0.16
CA GLN A 91 -18.04 6.98 -0.03
C GLN A 91 -17.41 7.34 1.33
N ALA A 92 -18.17 7.94 2.25
CA ALA A 92 -17.68 8.29 3.58
C ALA A 92 -17.21 7.06 4.38
N GLU A 93 -17.92 5.93 4.28
CA GLU A 93 -17.50 4.67 4.91
C GLU A 93 -16.21 4.12 4.31
N ASN A 94 -16.06 4.19 2.98
CA ASN A 94 -14.84 3.77 2.29
C ASN A 94 -13.64 4.66 2.66
N GLU A 95 -13.85 5.97 2.73
CA GLU A 95 -12.84 6.93 3.18
C GLU A 95 -12.43 6.64 4.62
N SER A 96 -13.38 6.50 5.53
CA SER A 96 -13.14 6.13 6.93
C SER A 96 -12.37 4.81 7.07
N ARG A 97 -12.73 3.78 6.29
CA ARG A 97 -11.99 2.51 6.25
C ARG A 97 -10.56 2.71 5.78
N SER A 98 -10.35 3.49 4.72
CA SER A 98 -9.01 3.79 4.23
C SER A 98 -8.19 4.54 5.28
N GLU A 99 -8.79 5.49 5.99
CA GLU A 99 -8.13 6.23 7.06
C GLU A 99 -7.73 5.32 8.22
N ASN A 100 -8.63 4.42 8.64
CA ASN A 100 -8.36 3.44 9.67
C ASN A 100 -7.20 2.51 9.31
N ILE A 101 -7.12 2.04 8.05
CA ILE A 101 -5.98 1.26 7.55
C ILE A 101 -4.68 2.07 7.62
N LYS A 102 -4.68 3.31 7.12
CA LYS A 102 -3.52 4.20 7.17
C LYS A 102 -3.08 4.49 8.60
N TRP A 103 -4.03 4.71 9.50
CA TRP A 103 -3.79 4.92 10.92
C TRP A 103 -3.15 3.69 11.57
N GLY A 104 -3.65 2.48 11.26
CA GLY A 104 -3.05 1.22 11.73
C GLY A 104 -1.60 1.07 11.28
N TYR A 105 -1.30 1.33 10.00
CA TYR A 105 0.08 1.31 9.50
C TYR A 105 0.97 2.34 10.19
N ARG A 106 0.49 3.57 10.39
CA ARG A 106 1.22 4.62 11.12
C ARG A 106 1.51 4.21 12.56
N ARG A 107 0.52 3.66 13.26
CA ARG A 107 0.68 3.20 14.64
C ARG A 107 1.74 2.10 14.76
N HIS A 108 1.68 1.08 13.91
CA HIS A 108 2.69 0.02 13.90
C HIS A 108 4.09 0.52 13.50
N ALA A 109 4.17 1.48 12.57
CA ALA A 109 5.44 2.08 12.19
C ALA A 109 6.04 2.89 13.36
N ALA A 110 5.25 3.74 14.01
CA ALA A 110 5.65 4.55 15.15
C ALA A 110 6.09 3.70 16.36
N GLN A 111 5.44 2.55 16.57
CA GLN A 111 5.77 1.61 17.65
C GLN A 111 6.94 0.67 17.31
N GLY A 112 7.52 0.74 16.11
CA GLY A 112 8.58 -0.19 15.69
C GLY A 112 8.12 -1.62 15.39
N THR A 113 6.81 -1.91 15.45
CA THR A 113 6.25 -3.26 15.28
C THR A 113 5.79 -3.57 13.85
N SER A 114 5.91 -2.61 12.94
CA SER A 114 5.51 -2.80 11.54
C SER A 114 6.36 -3.86 10.84
N LYS A 115 5.70 -4.87 10.27
CA LYS A 115 6.35 -5.88 9.42
C LYS A 115 7.06 -5.29 8.20
N LEU A 116 6.74 -4.05 7.83
CA LEU A 116 7.42 -3.34 6.73
C LEU A 116 8.90 -3.09 7.02
N TYR A 117 9.29 -2.95 8.29
CA TYR A 117 10.69 -2.84 8.68
C TYR A 117 11.50 -4.04 8.18
N ASN A 118 10.92 -5.23 8.30
CA ASN A 118 11.55 -6.49 7.95
C ASN A 118 11.29 -6.96 6.51
N ARG A 119 10.87 -6.07 5.61
CA ARG A 119 10.73 -6.41 4.19
C ARG A 119 12.10 -6.77 3.58
N LYS A 120 12.24 -7.99 3.06
CA LYS A 120 13.48 -8.49 2.44
C LYS A 120 14.01 -7.59 1.32
N CYS A 121 15.32 -7.46 1.26
CA CYS A 121 16.06 -6.91 0.13
C CYS A 121 17.24 -7.84 -0.21
N PHE A 122 18.01 -7.54 -1.27
CA PHE A 122 19.08 -8.42 -1.71
C PHE A 122 20.12 -8.70 -0.61
N CYS A 123 20.58 -9.95 -0.52
CA CYS A 123 21.45 -10.48 0.54
C CYS A 123 20.83 -10.54 1.94
N TYR A 124 19.53 -10.28 2.08
CA TYR A 124 18.78 -10.51 3.30
C TYR A 124 17.65 -11.51 3.08
N GLN A 125 17.35 -12.27 4.12
CA GLN A 125 16.17 -13.13 4.21
C GLN A 125 15.49 -12.91 5.56
N ASN A 126 14.27 -13.44 5.69
CA ASN A 126 13.58 -13.48 6.96
C ASN A 126 13.92 -14.81 7.65
N ASP A 127 14.23 -14.78 8.95
CA ASP A 127 14.32 -15.99 9.77
C ASP A 127 12.91 -16.51 10.13
N THR A 128 12.86 -17.52 11.01
CA THR A 128 11.59 -18.12 11.49
C THR A 128 10.71 -17.14 12.27
N GLU A 129 11.29 -16.09 12.84
CA GLU A 129 10.59 -15.04 13.59
C GLU A 129 10.20 -13.84 12.70
N GLY A 130 10.62 -13.86 11.44
CA GLY A 130 10.37 -12.80 10.47
C GLY A 130 11.36 -11.64 10.53
N GLN A 131 12.47 -11.75 11.26
CA GLN A 131 13.53 -10.73 11.33
C GLN A 131 14.49 -10.84 10.14
N LEU A 132 15.10 -9.71 9.75
CA LEU A 132 16.06 -9.70 8.65
C LEU A 132 17.42 -10.26 9.09
N VAL A 133 17.86 -11.32 8.42
CA VAL A 133 19.17 -11.93 8.61
C VAL A 133 19.96 -11.94 7.31
N ILE A 134 21.29 -11.84 7.42
CA ILE A 134 22.21 -11.78 6.27
C ILE A 134 22.32 -13.17 5.64
N LYS A 135 22.29 -13.21 4.30
CA LYS A 135 22.74 -14.37 3.51
C LYS A 135 24.23 -14.23 3.24
N GLU A 136 25.07 -14.93 3.99
CA GLU A 136 26.52 -14.69 3.95
C GLU A 136 27.17 -14.93 2.58
N ASP A 137 26.69 -15.90 1.82
CA ASP A 137 27.22 -16.18 0.48
C ASP A 137 26.98 -15.01 -0.49
N GLU A 138 25.83 -14.36 -0.38
CA GLU A 138 25.46 -13.21 -1.22
C GLU A 138 26.04 -11.89 -0.66
N SER A 139 26.26 -11.78 0.66
CA SER A 139 26.69 -10.55 1.35
C SER A 139 28.00 -9.98 0.80
N LYS A 140 28.91 -10.87 0.38
CA LYS A 140 30.19 -10.54 -0.27
C LYS A 140 29.99 -9.68 -1.53
N ASN A 141 28.92 -9.90 -2.28
CA ASN A 141 28.63 -9.16 -3.51
C ASN A 141 28.24 -7.71 -3.23
N VAL A 142 27.49 -7.45 -2.14
CA VAL A 142 27.18 -6.08 -1.72
C VAL A 142 28.46 -5.36 -1.31
N ARG A 143 29.30 -5.98 -0.47
CA ARG A 143 30.59 -5.40 -0.06
C ARG A 143 31.47 -5.08 -1.28
N LEU A 144 31.50 -5.98 -2.26
CA LEU A 144 32.20 -5.77 -3.53
C LEU A 144 31.65 -4.57 -4.31
N ILE A 145 30.33 -4.43 -4.44
CA ILE A 145 29.69 -3.31 -5.16
C ILE A 145 30.07 -1.96 -4.54
N PHE A 146 29.96 -1.84 -3.22
CA PHE A 146 30.34 -0.62 -2.50
C PHE A 146 31.83 -0.32 -2.64
N ALA A 147 32.70 -1.34 -2.51
CA ALA A 147 34.15 -1.19 -2.68
C ALA A 147 34.53 -0.76 -4.11
N LEU A 148 33.96 -1.37 -5.14
CA LEU A 148 34.22 -1.00 -6.54
C LEU A 148 33.80 0.44 -6.83
N TYR A 149 32.65 0.87 -6.29
CA TYR A 149 32.18 2.24 -6.47
C TYR A 149 33.15 3.26 -5.87
N LEU A 150 33.63 3.02 -4.64
CA LEU A 150 34.63 3.85 -3.97
C LEU A 150 36.00 3.80 -4.65
N LYS A 151 36.36 2.70 -5.32
CA LYS A 151 37.55 2.60 -6.18
C LYS A 151 37.46 3.40 -7.49
N GLY A 152 36.36 4.10 -7.74
CA GLY A 152 36.17 4.95 -8.92
C GLY A 152 35.43 4.30 -10.08
N TYR A 153 34.94 3.06 -9.93
CA TYR A 153 34.19 2.40 -11.00
C TYR A 153 32.85 3.13 -11.21
N SER A 154 32.49 3.34 -12.49
CA SER A 154 31.13 3.77 -12.83
C SER A 154 30.12 2.65 -12.59
N ILE A 155 28.84 2.97 -12.48
CA ILE A 155 27.77 1.96 -12.37
C ILE A 155 27.83 0.95 -13.54
N VAL A 156 28.21 1.40 -14.73
CA VAL A 156 28.41 0.53 -15.90
C VAL A 156 29.65 -0.35 -15.74
N GLY A 157 30.73 0.19 -15.18
CA GLY A 157 31.93 -0.58 -14.84
C GLY A 157 31.64 -1.67 -13.80
N ILE A 158 30.92 -1.33 -12.73
CA ILE A 158 30.49 -2.29 -11.70
C ILE A 158 29.62 -3.37 -12.32
N LYS A 159 28.63 -2.98 -13.13
CA LYS A 159 27.78 -3.94 -13.88
C LYS A 159 28.63 -4.95 -14.65
N ARG A 160 29.59 -4.47 -15.46
CA ARG A 160 30.45 -5.33 -16.27
C ARG A 160 31.31 -6.25 -15.41
N GLU A 161 31.80 -5.76 -14.28
CA GLU A 161 32.60 -6.55 -13.35
C GLU A 161 31.77 -7.65 -12.67
N LEU A 162 30.53 -7.36 -12.29
CA LEU A 162 29.60 -8.35 -11.74
C LEU A 162 29.26 -9.44 -12.77
N GLU A 163 28.98 -9.03 -14.00
CA GLU A 163 28.67 -9.95 -15.11
C GLU A 163 29.89 -10.82 -15.47
N LYS A 164 31.10 -10.25 -15.50
CA LYS A 164 32.36 -10.97 -15.72
C LYS A 164 32.63 -12.03 -14.64
N ARG A 165 32.19 -11.77 -13.41
CA ARG A 165 32.30 -12.70 -12.26
C ARG A 165 31.12 -13.66 -12.16
N GLU A 166 30.21 -13.65 -13.13
CA GLU A 166 29.01 -14.49 -13.17
C GLU A 166 28.10 -14.33 -11.93
N ILE A 167 28.15 -13.17 -11.29
CA ILE A 167 27.33 -12.87 -10.12
C ILE A 167 25.91 -12.56 -10.60
N LYS A 168 24.93 -13.38 -10.18
CA LYS A 168 23.53 -13.20 -10.53
C LYS A 168 22.90 -12.02 -9.77
N THR A 169 21.92 -11.39 -10.40
CA THR A 169 21.08 -10.33 -9.80
C THR A 169 20.25 -10.85 -8.62
N PRO A 170 19.63 -9.95 -7.82
CA PRO A 170 18.72 -10.36 -6.73
C PRO A 170 17.55 -11.25 -7.16
N THR A 171 17.17 -11.17 -8.44
CA THR A 171 16.10 -11.98 -9.03
C THR A 171 16.63 -13.20 -9.81
N GLY A 172 17.92 -13.53 -9.68
CA GLY A 172 18.54 -14.69 -10.35
C GLY A 172 18.89 -14.50 -11.82
N LYS A 173 18.69 -13.30 -12.40
CA LYS A 173 19.07 -12.98 -13.78
C LYS A 173 20.57 -12.76 -13.91
N GLU A 174 21.13 -13.07 -15.08
CA GLU A 174 22.55 -12.86 -15.39
C GLU A 174 22.90 -11.40 -15.64
N LYS A 175 22.01 -10.67 -16.35
CA LYS A 175 22.26 -9.28 -16.74
C LYS A 175 21.79 -8.30 -15.67
N TRP A 176 22.69 -7.44 -15.21
CA TRP A 176 22.36 -6.42 -14.21
C TRP A 176 21.75 -5.16 -14.81
N ASN A 177 20.70 -4.64 -14.17
CA ASN A 177 20.17 -3.32 -14.49
C ASN A 177 20.97 -2.24 -13.73
N LYS A 178 21.36 -1.17 -14.42
CA LYS A 178 22.07 -0.03 -13.83
C LYS A 178 21.30 0.56 -12.66
N ARG A 179 19.97 0.67 -12.77
CA ARG A 179 19.12 1.20 -11.70
C ARG A 179 19.13 0.33 -10.45
N THR A 180 19.26 -0.98 -10.59
CA THR A 180 19.37 -1.88 -9.43
C THR A 180 20.63 -1.59 -8.64
N ILE A 181 21.78 -1.46 -9.30
CA ILE A 181 23.05 -1.11 -8.65
C ILE A 181 22.96 0.29 -8.02
N ASP A 182 22.38 1.26 -8.74
CA ASP A 182 22.20 2.62 -8.23
C ASP A 182 21.35 2.66 -6.95
N VAL A 183 20.23 1.94 -6.93
CA VAL A 183 19.34 1.81 -5.76
C VAL A 183 20.04 1.10 -4.62
N MET A 184 20.81 0.04 -4.90
CA MET A 184 21.58 -0.66 -3.86
C MET A 184 22.59 0.25 -3.17
N LEU A 185 23.29 1.09 -3.94
CA LEU A 185 24.26 2.04 -3.39
C LEU A 185 23.63 3.13 -2.50
N SER A 186 22.31 3.28 -2.50
CA SER A 186 21.58 4.24 -1.64
C SER A 186 20.62 3.55 -0.67
N ASN A 187 20.65 2.23 -0.57
CA ASN A 187 19.77 1.47 0.31
C ASN A 187 20.38 1.39 1.72
N GLU A 188 19.81 2.16 2.65
CA GLU A 188 20.25 2.20 4.05
C GLU A 188 20.06 0.87 4.81
N LYS A 189 19.31 -0.09 4.25
CA LYS A 189 19.21 -1.43 4.83
C LYS A 189 20.59 -2.08 4.99
N TYR A 190 21.54 -1.79 4.10
CA TYR A 190 22.89 -2.34 4.20
C TYR A 190 23.69 -1.86 5.41
N ILE A 191 23.26 -0.78 6.07
CA ILE A 191 23.81 -0.30 7.35
C ILE A 191 22.89 -0.59 8.54
N GLY A 192 21.91 -1.48 8.39
CA GLY A 192 20.96 -1.84 9.45
C GLY A 192 19.82 -0.84 9.66
N VAL A 193 19.72 0.20 8.84
CA VAL A 193 18.72 1.27 8.99
C VAL A 193 17.54 1.04 8.04
N VAL A 194 16.32 1.23 8.54
CA VAL A 194 15.10 1.13 7.73
C VAL A 194 14.26 2.38 7.89
N ARG A 195 13.90 3.03 6.78
CA ARG A 195 12.96 4.16 6.75
C ARG A 195 11.63 3.74 6.13
N LEU A 196 10.55 3.99 6.84
CA LEU A 196 9.19 3.86 6.33
C LEU A 196 8.64 5.25 6.02
N LEU A 197 8.10 5.39 4.81
CA LEU A 197 7.38 6.61 4.38
C LEU A 197 5.98 6.62 4.97
N ASN A 198 5.56 7.77 5.51
CA ASN A 198 4.15 7.98 5.82
C ASN A 198 3.34 8.02 4.50
N VAL A 199 2.35 7.13 4.38
CA VAL A 199 1.48 6.99 3.21
C VAL A 199 0.41 8.10 3.27
N GLY A 200 0.76 9.29 2.80
CA GLY A 200 -0.18 10.41 2.68
C GLY A 200 0.52 11.77 2.54
N GLU A 201 1.58 11.99 3.31
CA GLU A 201 2.18 13.33 3.42
C GLU A 201 3.60 13.46 2.87
N HIS A 202 4.25 12.37 2.45
CA HIS A 202 5.64 12.36 1.93
C HIS A 202 6.70 13.08 2.81
N GLN A 203 6.34 13.55 4.01
CA GLN A 203 7.17 14.40 4.86
C GLN A 203 7.59 13.70 6.15
N GLU A 204 6.77 12.80 6.69
CA GLU A 204 7.13 12.05 7.89
C GLU A 204 7.78 10.70 7.56
N HIS A 205 8.94 10.47 8.18
CA HIS A 205 9.68 9.22 8.08
C HIS A 205 9.77 8.56 9.46
N TYR A 206 9.33 7.30 9.56
CA TYR A 206 9.67 6.47 10.71
C TYR A 206 10.99 5.77 10.44
N VAL A 207 11.96 5.97 11.34
CA VAL A 207 13.33 5.47 11.20
C VAL A 207 13.58 4.44 12.29
N SER A 208 13.95 3.23 11.88
CA SER A 208 14.47 2.20 12.78
C SER A 208 15.96 2.05 12.54
N GLU A 209 16.77 2.50 13.50
CA GLU A 209 18.22 2.31 13.50
C GLU A 209 18.57 0.95 14.12
N ASN A 210 19.64 0.31 13.64
CA ASN A 210 20.07 -1.01 14.11
C ASN A 210 18.98 -2.09 14.07
N ASN A 211 18.05 -1.98 13.10
CA ASN A 211 16.92 -2.90 12.94
C ASN A 211 17.38 -4.34 12.65
N HIS A 212 18.54 -4.50 12.01
CA HIS A 212 19.05 -5.78 11.55
C HIS A 212 20.57 -5.69 11.33
N PRO A 213 21.28 -6.83 11.22
CA PRO A 213 22.73 -6.83 11.02
C PRO A 213 23.15 -6.07 9.75
N ALA A 214 24.17 -5.22 9.89
CA ALA A 214 24.71 -4.42 8.79
C ALA A 214 25.69 -5.25 7.92
N ILE A 215 25.63 -5.05 6.59
CA ILE A 215 26.59 -5.65 5.63
C ILE A 215 27.78 -4.72 5.38
N ILE A 216 27.60 -3.40 5.52
CA ILE A 216 28.66 -2.40 5.38
C ILE A 216 28.63 -1.46 6.57
N SER A 217 29.74 -0.76 6.83
CA SER A 217 29.78 0.25 7.89
C SER A 217 29.04 1.53 7.47
N LYS A 218 28.62 2.32 8.45
CA LYS A 218 27.95 3.60 8.22
C LYS A 218 28.86 4.57 7.48
N GLU A 219 30.14 4.59 7.83
CA GLU A 219 31.17 5.43 7.22
C GLU A 219 31.37 5.07 5.74
N GLN A 220 31.38 3.76 5.41
CA GLN A 220 31.47 3.31 4.02
C GLN A 220 30.25 3.75 3.20
N PHE A 221 29.05 3.66 3.77
CA PHE A 221 27.83 4.10 3.12
C PHE A 221 27.79 5.62 2.90
N GLU A 222 28.19 6.40 3.91
CA GLU A 222 28.29 7.86 3.84
C GLU A 222 29.31 8.30 2.78
N ALA A 223 30.48 7.66 2.72
CA ALA A 223 31.46 7.90 1.67
C ALA A 223 30.88 7.67 0.27
N VAL A 224 30.07 6.61 0.09
CA VAL A 224 29.35 6.37 -1.17
C VAL A 224 28.33 7.46 -1.47
N GLN A 225 27.55 7.94 -0.49
CA GLN A 225 26.57 9.02 -0.72
C GLN A 225 27.26 10.33 -1.12
N ILE A 226 28.36 10.67 -0.46
CA ILE A 226 29.19 11.83 -0.80
C ILE A 226 29.69 11.70 -2.25
N GLU A 227 30.25 10.53 -2.60
CA GLU A 227 30.75 10.28 -3.94
C GLU A 227 29.62 10.31 -5.00
N LYS A 228 28.43 9.79 -4.71
CA LYS A 228 27.24 9.94 -5.57
C LYS A 228 26.88 11.41 -5.81
N LYS A 229 26.88 12.24 -4.76
CA LYS A 229 26.62 13.69 -4.88
C LYS A 229 27.70 14.40 -5.71
N ASN A 230 28.95 13.98 -5.57
CA ASN A 230 30.06 14.51 -6.36
C ASN A 230 29.91 14.17 -7.85
N ARG A 231 29.58 12.91 -8.16
CA ARG A 231 29.36 12.41 -9.53
C ARG A 231 28.07 12.92 -10.18
N SER A 232 27.11 13.38 -9.38
CA SER A 232 25.89 13.99 -9.89
C SER A 232 26.21 15.24 -10.70
N ASN A 233 25.66 15.31 -11.91
CA ASN A 233 25.72 16.49 -12.78
C ASN A 233 24.67 17.54 -12.39
N VAL A 234 23.89 17.30 -11.33
CA VAL A 234 22.79 18.15 -10.88
C VAL A 234 23.09 18.65 -9.48
N VAL A 235 22.91 19.96 -9.27
CA VAL A 235 22.98 20.65 -7.99
C VAL A 235 21.62 21.28 -7.71
N LYS A 236 21.11 21.11 -6.49
CA LYS A 236 19.96 21.87 -6.01
C LYS A 236 20.49 23.08 -5.24
N GLY A 237 20.22 24.28 -5.74
CA GLY A 237 20.45 25.55 -5.05
C GLY A 237 19.12 26.22 -4.67
N GLU A 238 19.19 27.42 -4.11
CA GLU A 238 17.99 28.21 -3.76
C GLU A 238 17.13 28.53 -4.99
N ASP A 239 17.75 28.75 -6.16
CA ASP A 239 17.08 29.01 -7.44
C ASP A 239 16.60 27.73 -8.17
N GLY A 240 16.58 26.59 -7.48
CA GLY A 240 16.13 25.31 -8.04
C GLY A 240 17.25 24.41 -8.58
N VAL A 241 16.92 23.60 -9.59
CA VAL A 241 17.77 22.50 -10.08
C VAL A 241 18.68 22.98 -11.22
N GLN A 242 19.98 23.09 -10.96
CA GLN A 242 20.97 23.51 -11.95
C GLN A 242 21.90 22.35 -12.35
N ARG A 243 22.42 22.38 -13.59
CA ARG A 243 23.41 21.40 -14.05
C ARG A 243 24.84 21.94 -13.86
N LYS A 244 25.74 21.09 -13.36
CA LYS A 244 27.16 21.42 -13.25
C LYS A 244 27.78 21.62 -14.63
N SER A 245 28.67 22.61 -14.75
CA SER A 245 29.45 22.87 -15.96
C SER A 245 30.44 21.74 -16.27
N ARG A 246 31.01 21.12 -15.24
CA ARG A 246 31.89 19.95 -15.36
C ARG A 246 31.13 18.66 -15.08
N LYS A 247 31.27 17.69 -15.99
CA LYS A 247 30.69 16.35 -15.84
C LYS A 247 31.73 15.39 -15.27
N TYR A 248 31.30 14.52 -14.36
CA TYR A 248 32.17 13.45 -13.88
C TYR A 248 32.49 12.46 -15.02
N SER A 249 33.77 12.13 -15.18
CA SER A 249 34.24 11.07 -16.07
C SER A 249 34.93 9.99 -15.24
N SER A 250 34.48 8.74 -15.37
CA SER A 250 35.12 7.61 -14.70
C SER A 250 36.39 7.12 -15.40
N LYS A 251 36.75 7.68 -16.57
CA LYS A 251 38.01 7.36 -17.25
C LYS A 251 39.12 8.14 -16.57
N LYS A 252 40.02 7.45 -15.87
CA LYS A 252 41.37 7.96 -15.67
C LYS A 252 42.07 7.89 -17.04
N ASN A 253 42.63 9.02 -17.50
CA ASN A 253 43.73 8.97 -18.46
C ASN A 253 44.90 8.20 -17.87
#